data_AF-A0A2T0YIV7-F1
#
_entry.id   AF-A0A2T0YIV7-F1
#
_cell.length_a   1.000
_cell.length_b   1.000
_cell.length_c   1.000
_cell.angle_alpha   90.00
_cell.angle_beta   90.00
_cell.angle_gamma   90.00
#
_symmetry.space_group_name_H-M   'P 1'
#
loop_
_entity.id
_entity.type
_entity.pdbx_description
1 polymer ?
#
loop_
_entity_poly.entity_id
_entity_poly.type
_entity_poly.pdbx_seq_one_letter_code
_entity_poly.pdbx_strand_id
1 'polypeptide(L)'
;MQTPEERRDEAVAAVIAAGGVVRGSQPMAHPDDPHTVVAYRVLAGSPSNRVRDAVEAVRAETETNLTGLVPWAPEYVEEVEEDEVSNA
;
A
#
# COMPACT_ATOMS: atom_id res chain seq x y z
N MET A 1 -1.63 12.71 -13.71
CA MET A 1 -1.80 12.36 -12.28
C MET A 1 -0.90 11.18 -12.01
N GLN A 2 -0.15 11.17 -10.92
CA GLN A 2 0.61 9.98 -10.50
C GLN A 2 -0.35 8.90 -10.00
N THR A 3 -0.03 7.63 -10.25
CA THR A 3 -0.79 6.50 -9.72
C THR A 3 -0.54 6.30 -8.21
N PRO A 4 -1.40 5.56 -7.49
CA PRO A 4 -1.13 5.17 -6.10
C PRO A 4 0.22 4.42 -5.94
N GLU A 5 0.60 3.60 -6.91
CA GLU A 5 1.84 2.84 -6.93
C GLU A 5 3.06 3.75 -7.10
N GLU A 6 3.01 4.71 -8.02
CA GLU A 6 4.10 5.68 -8.23
C GLU A 6 4.35 6.49 -6.95
N ARG A 7 3.29 6.98 -6.30
CA ARG A 7 3.40 7.69 -5.02
C ARG A 7 3.98 6.82 -3.91
N ARG A 8 3.58 5.54 -3.84
CA ARG A 8 4.16 4.57 -2.90
C ARG A 8 5.65 4.40 -3.14
N ASP A 9 6.05 4.23 -4.40
CA ASP A 9 7.44 3.96 -4.77
C ASP A 9 8.33 5.18 -4.50
N GLU A 10 7.83 6.39 -4.75
CA GLU A 10 8.50 7.64 -4.37
C GLU A 10 8.69 7.76 -2.85
N ALA A 11 7.65 7.48 -2.06
CA ALA A 11 7.75 7.50 -0.59
C ALA A 11 8.73 6.43 -0.07
N VAL A 12 8.72 5.23 -0.64
CA VAL A 12 9.66 4.15 -0.31
C VAL A 12 11.10 4.57 -0.63
N ALA A 13 11.34 5.13 -1.81
CA ALA A 13 12.67 5.60 -2.22
C ALA A 13 13.16 6.71 -1.29
N ALA A 14 12.30 7.65 -0.90
CA ALA A 14 12.62 8.73 0.03
C ALA A 14 12.99 8.21 1.42
N VAL A 15 12.23 7.24 1.96
CA VAL A 15 12.55 6.58 3.25
C VAL A 15 13.92 5.88 3.19
N ILE A 16 14.21 5.17 2.10
CA ILE A 16 15.50 4.48 1.92
C ILE A 16 16.64 5.50 1.81
N ALA A 17 16.46 6.58 1.05
CA ALA A 17 17.45 7.66 0.92
C ALA A 17 17.74 8.37 2.25
N ALA A 18 16.74 8.48 3.13
CA ALA A 18 16.89 8.98 4.49
C ALA A 18 17.61 7.99 5.45
N GLY A 19 17.91 6.76 4.99
CA GLY A 19 18.52 5.70 5.80
C GLY A 19 17.51 4.90 6.64
N GLY A 20 16.21 5.10 6.40
CA GLY A 20 15.13 4.36 7.05
C GLY A 20 14.98 2.93 6.56
N VAL A 21 14.11 2.16 7.21
CA VAL A 21 13.80 0.77 6.87
C VAL A 21 12.33 0.65 6.53
N VAL A 22 12.02 0.14 5.34
CA VAL A 22 10.65 -0.20 4.94
C VAL A 22 10.33 -1.61 5.42
N ARG A 23 9.30 -1.75 6.26
CA ARG A 23 8.82 -3.03 6.80
C ARG A 23 7.70 -3.65 5.98
N GLY A 24 6.99 -2.84 5.20
CA GLY A 24 5.93 -3.28 4.34
C GLY A 24 5.12 -2.12 3.78
N SER A 25 4.17 -2.45 2.92
CA SER A 25 3.13 -1.53 2.47
C SER A 25 1.78 -2.25 2.53
N GLN A 26 0.72 -1.50 2.83
CA GLN A 26 -0.64 -2.00 2.88
C GLN A 26 -1.49 -1.23 1.86
N PRO A 27 -2.09 -1.90 0.86
CA PRO A 27 -3.03 -1.25 -0.06
C PRO A 27 -4.30 -0.83 0.68
N MET A 28 -4.79 0.35 0.33
CA MET A 28 -5.98 0.97 0.91
C MET A 28 -6.99 1.24 -0.21
N ALA A 29 -8.28 1.09 0.11
CA ALA A 29 -9.40 1.25 -0.80
C ALA A 29 -10.47 2.19 -0.22
N HIS A 30 -11.38 2.65 -1.07
CA HIS A 30 -12.57 3.38 -0.64
C HIS A 30 -13.60 2.38 -0.09
N PRO A 31 -14.37 2.69 0.96
CA PRO A 31 -15.39 1.78 1.47
C PRO A 31 -16.47 1.42 0.43
N ASP A 32 -16.80 2.36 -0.47
CA ASP A 32 -17.78 2.14 -1.54
C ASP A 32 -17.21 1.38 -2.75
N ASP A 33 -15.88 1.22 -2.82
CA ASP A 33 -15.19 0.44 -3.84
C ASP A 33 -13.96 -0.25 -3.21
N PRO A 34 -14.17 -1.36 -2.47
CA PRO A 34 -13.12 -2.02 -1.69
C PRO A 34 -12.11 -2.79 -2.53
N HIS A 35 -12.39 -2.94 -3.84
CA HIS A 35 -11.62 -3.76 -4.77
C HIS A 35 -10.62 -2.92 -5.61
N THR A 36 -10.73 -1.60 -5.57
CA THR A 36 -9.78 -0.68 -6.22
C THR A 36 -8.81 -0.08 -5.20
N VAL A 37 -7.51 -0.16 -5.51
CA VAL A 37 -6.48 0.50 -4.70
C VAL A 37 -6.46 2.00 -4.98
N VAL A 38 -6.62 2.82 -3.94
CA VAL A 38 -6.60 4.29 -4.06
C VAL A 38 -5.40 4.93 -3.36
N ALA A 39 -4.79 4.22 -2.42
CA ALA A 39 -3.59 4.65 -1.69
C ALA A 39 -2.83 3.45 -1.11
N TYR A 40 -1.59 3.70 -0.68
CA TYR A 40 -0.81 2.75 0.12
C TYR A 40 -0.43 3.37 1.46
N ARG A 41 -0.59 2.59 2.54
CA ARG A 41 0.05 2.87 3.82
C ARG A 41 1.44 2.25 3.82
N VAL A 42 2.48 3.07 3.84
CA VAL A 42 3.88 2.61 3.97
C VAL A 42 4.24 2.47 5.44
N LEU A 43 4.72 1.29 5.84
CA LEU A 43 5.20 1.02 7.19
C LEU A 43 6.72 1.18 7.22
N ALA A 44 7.18 2.36 7.65
CA ALA A 44 8.59 2.68 7.80
C ALA A 44 9.04 2.63 9.27
N GLY A 45 10.32 2.31 9.47
CA GLY A 45 10.99 2.37 10.76
C GLY A 45 12.34 3.06 10.65
N SER A 46 12.95 3.35 11.79
CA SER A 46 14.27 3.95 11.88
C SER A 46 15.22 3.08 12.70
N PRO A 47 16.45 2.80 12.22
CA PRO A 47 17.46 2.06 12.96
C PRO A 47 18.16 2.88 14.05
N SER A 48 18.02 4.22 14.06
CA SER A 48 18.68 5.10 15.05
C SER A 48 17.90 6.40 15.29
N ASN A 49 18.17 7.11 16.39
CA ASN A 49 17.52 8.40 16.64
C ASN A 49 17.82 9.43 15.53
N ARG A 50 19.05 9.45 15.00
CA ARG A 50 19.44 10.37 13.92
C ARG A 50 18.62 10.17 12.64
N VAL A 51 18.29 8.92 12.31
CA VAL A 51 17.48 8.61 11.12
C VAL A 51 16.00 8.85 11.38
N ARG A 52 15.55 8.84 12.65
CA ARG A 52 14.14 9.05 13.00
C ARG A 52 13.63 10.39 12.47
N ASP A 53 14.36 11.47 12.73
CA ASP A 53 13.97 12.82 12.32
C ASP A 53 13.87 12.93 10.79
N ALA A 54 14.80 12.30 10.06
CA ALA A 54 14.78 12.29 8.60
C ALA A 54 13.58 11.49 8.04
N VAL A 55 13.24 10.34 8.64
CA VAL A 55 12.07 9.56 8.26
C VAL A 55 10.77 10.28 8.61
N GLU A 56 10.73 11.02 9.73
CA GLU A 56 9.58 11.86 10.10
C GLU A 56 9.38 13.03 9.12
N ALA A 57 10.45 13.63 8.63
CA ALA A 57 10.37 14.65 7.58
C ALA A 57 9.80 14.08 6.27
N VAL A 58 10.32 12.93 5.81
CA VAL A 58 9.77 12.23 4.63
C VAL A 58 8.30 11.91 4.83
N ARG A 59 7.90 11.46 6.03
CA ARG A 59 6.50 11.20 6.34
C ARG A 59 5.66 12.46 6.20
N ALA A 60 6.08 13.59 6.76
CA ALA A 60 5.34 14.85 6.66
C ALA A 60 5.21 15.37 5.21
N GLU A 61 6.23 15.16 4.38
CA GLU A 61 6.24 15.57 2.97
C GLU A 61 5.36 14.67 2.08
N THR A 62 5.28 13.37 2.40
CA THR A 62 4.59 12.37 1.58
C THR A 62 3.21 11.97 2.11
N GLU A 63 2.78 12.55 3.24
CA GLU A 63 1.54 12.17 3.91
C GLU A 63 0.32 12.45 3.02
N THR A 64 -0.41 11.39 2.69
CA THR A 64 -1.75 11.48 2.12
C THR A 64 -2.76 11.15 3.21
N ASN A 65 -3.90 11.86 3.22
CA ASN A 65 -4.97 11.55 4.16
C ASN A 65 -5.51 10.13 3.91
N LEU A 66 -5.32 9.24 4.88
CA LEU A 66 -5.86 7.88 4.86
C LEU A 66 -7.16 7.73 5.68
N THR A 67 -7.65 8.82 6.27
CA THR A 67 -8.87 8.81 7.10
C THR A 67 -10.07 8.37 6.26
N GLY A 68 -10.82 7.39 6.77
CA GLY A 68 -12.00 6.85 6.08
C GLY A 68 -11.67 5.79 5.01
N LEU A 69 -10.40 5.56 4.68
CA LEU A 69 -10.00 4.44 3.82
C LEU A 69 -9.98 3.13 4.60
N VAL A 70 -10.31 2.05 3.92
CA VAL A 70 -10.29 0.67 4.45
C VAL A 70 -9.13 -0.11 3.83
N PRO A 71 -8.62 -1.17 4.49
CA PRO A 71 -7.74 -2.11 3.82
C PRO A 71 -8.40 -2.65 2.55
N TRP A 72 -7.64 -2.67 1.45
CA TRP A 72 -8.12 -3.26 0.19
C TRP A 72 -8.47 -4.74 0.37
N ALA A 73 -9.54 -5.18 -0.29
CA ALA A 73 -9.97 -6.57 -0.33
C ALA A 73 -10.06 -7.02 -1.80
N PRO A 74 -9.47 -8.17 -2.15
CA PRO A 74 -9.62 -8.71 -3.51
C PRO A 74 -11.08 -8.98 -3.84
N GLU A 75 -11.45 -8.77 -5.10
CA GLU A 75 -12.74 -9.22 -5.60
C GLU A 75 -12.78 -10.76 -5.55
N TYR A 76 -13.87 -11.32 -5.03
CA TYR A 76 -14.06 -12.77 -5.06
C TYR A 76 -14.36 -13.17 -6.50
N VAL A 77 -13.43 -13.91 -7.11
CA VAL A 77 -13.70 -14.61 -8.36
C VAL A 77 -14.30 -15.95 -7.98
N GLU A 78 -15.57 -16.18 -8.32
CA GLU A 78 -16.17 -17.51 -8.22
C GLU A 78 -15.36 -18.45 -9.13
N GLU A 79 -14.65 -19.41 -8.52
CA GLU A 79 -14.08 -20.52 -9.28
C GLU A 79 -15.27 -21.31 -9.83
N VAL A 80 -15.49 -21.26 -11.14
CA VAL A 80 -16.37 -22.22 -11.81
C VAL A 80 -15.75 -23.60 -11.60
N GLU A 81 -16.41 -24.43 -10.79
CA GLU A 81 -16.15 -25.87 -10.77
C GLU A 81 -16.19 -26.35 -12.22
N GLU A 82 -15.05 -26.80 -12.75
CA GLU A 82 -15.03 -27.56 -13.99
C GLU A 82 -15.84 -28.83 -13.74
N ASP A 83 -17.11 -28.82 -14.15
CA ASP A 83 -17.96 -30.01 -14.15
C ASP A 83 -17.24 -31.10 -14.97
N GLU A 84 -16.66 -32.06 -14.26
CA GLU A 84 -16.28 -33.37 -14.77
C GLU A 84 -17.53 -34.11 -15.26
N VAL A 85 -18.10 -33.76 -16.41
CA VAL A 85 -19.00 -34.69 -17.11
C VAL A 85 -18.98 -34.47 -18.62
N SER A 86 -18.27 -35.35 -19.33
CA SER A 86 -18.96 -36.17 -20.34
C SER A 86 -18.14 -37.41 -20.69
N ASN A 87 -18.47 -38.51 -20.00
CA ASN A 87 -18.39 -39.84 -20.58
C ASN A 87 -19.43 -39.91 -21.73
N ALA A 88 -18.98 -40.06 -22.98
CA ALA A 88 -19.78 -40.63 -24.07
C ALA A 88 -18.84 -41.14 -25.18
#